data_AF-A0A914P576-F1
#
_entry.id   AF-A0A914P576-F1
#
_cell.length_a   1.000
_cell.length_b   1.000
_cell.length_c   1.000
_cell.angle_alpha   90.00
_cell.angle_beta   90.00
_cell.angle_gamma   90.00
#
_symmetry.space_group_name_H-M   'P 1'
#
loop_
_entity.id
_entity.type
_entity.pdbx_description
1 polymer ?
#
loop_
_entity_poly.entity_id
_entity_poly.type
_entity_poly.pdbx_seq_one_letter_code
_entity_poly.pdbx_strand_id
1 'polypeptide(L)'
;MSNERNSQILNAREIPIKSVTVFTDRAEITRNFKVNLKPGLNEIQLEHVASSIVPNSISVDGKGNATILEIKFEQKPSNPTTDDLDKIKKLKEQLK
;
A
#
# COMPACT_ATOMS: atom_id res chain seq x y z
N MET A 1 10.46 17.62 23.85
CA MET A 1 9.31 17.65 22.91
C MET A 1 9.36 16.39 22.09
N SER A 2 8.55 15.39 22.46
CA SER A 2 8.58 14.06 21.87
C SER A 2 7.92 14.11 20.49
N ASN A 3 8.68 13.78 19.46
CA ASN A 3 8.20 13.80 18.07
C ASN A 3 7.37 12.53 17.82
N GLU A 4 6.11 12.51 18.27
CA GLU A 4 5.18 11.42 17.95
C GLU A 4 4.83 11.48 16.45
N ARG A 5 5.44 10.58 15.67
CA ARG A 5 5.04 10.38 14.27
C ARG A 5 3.70 9.66 14.26
N ASN A 6 2.66 10.32 13.76
CA ASN A 6 1.34 9.71 13.62
C ASN A 6 1.31 8.88 12.35
N SER A 7 1.51 7.56 12.48
CA SER A 7 1.50 6.62 11.34
C SER A 7 0.22 5.79 11.31
N GLN A 8 -0.35 5.60 10.12
CA GLN A 8 -1.48 4.70 9.87
C GLN A 8 -1.17 3.80 8.68
N ILE A 9 -1.45 2.51 8.83
CA ILE A 9 -1.31 1.50 7.77
C ILE A 9 -2.71 1.11 7.29
N LEU A 10 -2.91 1.11 5.98
CA LEU A 10 -4.14 0.73 5.31
C LEU A 10 -3.86 -0.38 4.29
N ASN A 11 -4.81 -1.30 4.15
CA ASN A 11 -4.73 -2.36 3.15
C ASN A 11 -5.58 -1.99 1.93
N ALA A 12 -4.96 -1.85 0.75
CA ALA A 12 -5.65 -1.50 -0.48
C ALA A 12 -6.71 -2.53 -0.90
N ARG A 13 -6.59 -3.78 -0.46
CA ARG A 13 -7.55 -4.86 -0.74
C ARG A 13 -8.85 -4.73 0.03
N GLU A 14 -8.82 -4.05 1.18
CA GLU A 14 -9.99 -3.81 2.03
C GLU A 14 -10.75 -2.54 1.61
N ILE A 15 -10.16 -1.72 0.72
CA ILE A 15 -10.75 -0.48 0.25
C ILE A 15 -11.51 -0.75 -1.07
N PRO A 16 -12.83 -0.49 -1.11
CA PRO A 16 -13.61 -0.65 -2.33
C PRO A 16 -13.08 0.21 -3.48
N ILE A 17 -13.12 -0.34 -4.69
CA ILE A 17 -12.83 0.41 -5.91
C ILE A 17 -13.99 1.36 -6.18
N LYS A 18 -13.68 2.65 -6.31
CA LYS A 18 -14.67 3.69 -6.62
C LYS A 18 -14.99 3.71 -8.12
N SER A 19 -13.96 3.63 -8.95
CA SER A 19 -14.07 3.67 -10.40
C SER A 19 -12.87 3.01 -11.06
N VAL A 20 -13.08 2.49 -12.26
CA VAL A 20 -12.03 1.96 -13.13
C VAL A 20 -12.20 2.61 -14.50
N THR A 21 -11.15 3.24 -15.00
CA THR A 21 -11.10 3.76 -16.36
C THR A 21 -10.16 2.86 -17.16
N VAL A 22 -10.70 2.17 -18.16
CA VAL A 22 -9.94 1.21 -18.97
C VAL A 22 -9.45 1.88 -20.24
N PHE A 23 -8.15 1.77 -20.50
CA PHE A 23 -7.47 2.14 -21.73
C PHE A 23 -7.04 0.89 -22.49
N THR A 24 -6.52 1.06 -23.70
CA THR A 24 -6.10 -0.07 -24.56
C THR A 24 -5.01 -0.94 -23.91
N ASP A 25 -4.09 -0.34 -23.16
CA ASP A 25 -2.91 -1.00 -22.59
C ASP A 25 -2.92 -1.09 -21.05
N ARG A 26 -3.82 -0.38 -20.37
CA ARG A 26 -3.83 -0.24 -18.91
C ARG A 26 -5.21 0.10 -18.37
N ALA A 27 -5.35 0.05 -17.06
CA ALA A 27 -6.52 0.59 -16.36
C ALA A 27 -6.09 1.53 -15.24
N GLU A 28 -6.76 2.67 -15.12
CA GLU A 28 -6.66 3.54 -13.97
C GLU A 28 -7.69 3.12 -12.93
N ILE A 29 -7.28 2.96 -11.67
CA ILE A 29 -8.14 2.53 -10.58
C ILE A 29 -8.19 3.63 -9.53
N THR A 30 -9.39 4.18 -9.30
CA THR A 30 -9.61 5.18 -8.25
C THR A 30 -10.17 4.50 -7.00
N ARG A 31 -9.59 4.79 -5.84
CA ARG A 31 -10.10 4.38 -4.52
C ARG A 31 -10.27 5.61 -3.63
N ASN A 32 -11.28 5.59 -2.78
CA ASN A 32 -11.46 6.59 -1.73
C ASN A 32 -11.30 5.91 -0.37
N PHE A 33 -10.52 6.49 0.52
CA PHE A 33 -10.37 6.03 1.89
C PHE A 33 -10.39 7.24 2.84
N LYS A 34 -10.75 6.98 4.10
CA LYS A 34 -10.76 7.98 5.16
C LYS A 34 -9.61 7.68 6.11
N VAL A 35 -8.95 8.73 6.60
CA VAL A 35 -7.87 8.65 7.58
C VAL A 35 -8.14 9.65 8.69
N ASN A 36 -7.73 9.31 9.92
CA ASN A 36 -7.87 10.20 11.05
C ASN A 36 -6.54 10.91 11.29
N LEU A 37 -6.46 12.19 10.95
CA LEU A 37 -5.22 12.96 11.07
C LEU A 37 -5.15 13.65 12.44
N LYS A 38 -3.96 13.68 13.04
CA LYS A 38 -3.68 14.51 14.23
C LYS A 38 -2.92 15.77 13.84
N PRO A 39 -2.93 16.83 14.65
CA PRO A 39 -2.09 18.00 14.41
C PRO A 39 -0.61 17.62 14.29
N GLY A 40 0.07 18.16 13.27
CA GLY A 40 1.48 17.89 12.98
C GLY A 40 1.69 16.95 11.79
N LEU A 41 2.84 16.27 11.76
CA LEU A 41 3.23 15.39 10.66
C LEU A 41 2.53 14.02 10.81
N ASN A 42 1.87 13.59 9.73
CA ASN A 42 1.21 12.30 9.64
C ASN A 42 1.82 11.50 8.47
N GLU A 43 1.93 10.20 8.65
CA GLU A 43 2.41 9.26 7.64
C GLU A 43 1.31 8.23 7.38
N ILE A 44 0.94 8.06 6.12
CA ILE A 44 -0.10 7.11 5.71
C ILE A 44 0.55 6.10 4.74
N GLN A 45 0.55 4.84 5.13
CA GLN A 45 1.10 3.75 4.32
C GLN A 45 -0.04 2.91 3.75
N LEU A 46 -0.14 2.88 2.43
CA LEU A 46 -1.11 2.04 1.72
C LEU A 46 -0.41 0.79 1.17
N GLU A 47 -0.71 -0.36 1.77
CA GLU A 47 -0.10 -1.65 1.44
C GLU A 47 -0.97 -2.47 0.47
N HIS A 48 -0.34 -3.51 -0.10
CA HIS A 48 -1.00 -4.47 -0.99
C HIS A 48 -1.70 -3.84 -2.20
N VAL A 49 -1.16 -2.73 -2.69
CA VAL A 49 -1.53 -2.15 -3.98
C VAL A 49 -1.20 -3.12 -5.12
N ALA A 50 -1.79 -2.88 -6.30
CA ALA A 50 -1.61 -3.78 -7.44
C ALA A 50 -0.12 -3.92 -7.80
N SER A 51 0.34 -5.16 -8.03
CA SER A 51 1.74 -5.44 -8.39
C SER A 51 2.15 -4.86 -9.75
N SER A 52 1.17 -4.61 -10.62
CA SER A 52 1.33 -3.99 -11.93
C SER A 52 1.23 -2.46 -11.89
N ILE A 53 1.33 -1.83 -10.71
CA ILE A 53 1.36 -0.37 -10.62
C ILE A 53 2.54 0.20 -11.40
N VAL A 54 2.29 1.27 -12.13
CA VAL A 54 3.35 2.08 -12.74
C VAL A 54 3.79 3.12 -11.70
N PRO A 55 5.05 3.13 -11.24
CA PRO A 55 5.49 3.98 -10.12
C PRO A 55 5.15 5.46 -10.28
N ASN A 56 5.30 6.00 -11.50
CA ASN A 56 5.07 7.41 -11.80
C ASN A 56 3.61 7.74 -12.16
N SER A 57 2.69 6.77 -12.05
CA SER A 57 1.25 6.99 -12.33
C SER A 57 0.41 7.16 -11.06
N ILE A 58 1.04 7.21 -9.89
CA ILE A 58 0.35 7.32 -8.61
C ILE A 58 0.06 8.79 -8.33
N SER A 59 -1.21 9.12 -8.18
CA SER A 59 -1.66 10.43 -7.71
C SER A 59 -2.54 10.26 -6.49
N VAL A 60 -2.41 11.18 -5.54
CA VAL A 60 -3.22 11.22 -4.32
C VAL A 60 -3.77 12.61 -4.18
N ASP A 61 -5.07 12.72 -3.98
CA ASP A 61 -5.77 13.98 -3.74
C ASP A 61 -6.37 14.00 -2.33
N GLY A 62 -6.22 15.14 -1.66
CA GLY A 62 -6.63 15.36 -0.27
C GLY A 62 -7.91 16.18 -0.22
N LYS A 63 -8.99 15.61 0.33
CA LYS A 63 -10.30 16.30 0.46
C LYS A 63 -10.51 17.02 1.80
N GLY A 64 -9.48 17.17 2.62
CA GLY A 64 -9.59 17.70 3.99
C GLY A 64 -8.57 18.79 4.29
N ASN A 65 -8.49 19.19 5.56
CA ASN A 65 -7.59 20.25 6.04
C ASN A 65 -6.17 19.73 6.29
N ALA A 66 -5.55 19.12 5.28
CA ALA A 66 -4.18 18.65 5.33
C ALA A 66 -3.49 18.87 3.99
N THR A 67 -2.20 19.20 4.04
CA THR A 67 -1.37 19.36 2.85
C THR A 67 -0.56 18.10 2.64
N ILE A 68 -0.63 17.52 1.45
CA ILE A 68 0.22 16.39 1.05
C ILE A 68 1.63 16.93 0.81
N LEU A 69 2.59 16.44 1.57
CA LEU A 69 3.99 16.87 1.45
C LEU A 69 4.76 16.02 0.44
N GLU A 70 4.55 14.71 0.46
CA GLU A 70 5.31 13.76 -0.32
C GLU A 70 4.49 12.50 -0.61
N ILE A 71 4.68 11.92 -1.78
CA ILE A 71 4.15 10.60 -2.17
C ILE A 71 5.36 9.73 -2.50
N LYS A 72 5.49 8.60 -1.80
CA LYS A 72 6.54 7.62 -2.05
C LYS A 72 5.91 6.28 -2.44
N PHE A 73 6.52 5.64 -3.42
CA PHE A 73 6.20 4.26 -3.80
C PHE A 73 7.40 3.37 -3.49
N GLU A 74 7.14 2.29 -2.75
CA GLU A 74 8.14 1.28 -2.42
C GLU A 74 7.61 -0.10 -2.78
N GLN A 75 8.37 -0.83 -3.59
CA GLN A 75 8.13 -2.25 -3.82
C GLN A 75 9.07 -3.04 -2.92
N LYS A 76 8.52 -3.65 -1.87
CA LYS A 76 9.27 -4.53 -0.98
C LYS A 76 9.10 -5.98 -1.44
N PRO A 77 10.18 -6.79 -1.51
CA PRO A 77 10.02 -8.23 -1.70
C PRO A 77 9.19 -8.78 -0.54
N SER A 78 8.27 -9.69 -0.84
CA SER A 78 7.53 -10.41 0.19
C SER A 78 8.55 -11.24 0.98
N ASN A 79 8.77 -10.90 2.24
CA ASN A 79 9.52 -11.76 3.13
C ASN A 79 8.75 -13.10 3.25
N PRO A 80 9.45 -14.25 3.21
CA PRO A 80 8.79 -15.54 3.36
C PRO A 80 8.05 -15.53 4.71
N THR A 81 6.76 -15.83 4.66
CA THR A 81 5.95 -16.00 5.86
C THR A 81 6.41 -17.25 6.62
N THR A 82 6.04 -17.36 7.90
CA THR A 82 6.33 -18.58 8.68
C THR A 82 5.78 -19.83 7.97
N ASP A 83 4.60 -19.72 7.35
CA ASP A 83 3.99 -20.79 6.56
C ASP A 83 4.83 -21.13 5.31
N ASP A 84 5.46 -20.14 4.68
CA ASP A 84 6.35 -20.37 3.54
C ASP A 84 7.62 -21.11 3.98
N LEU A 85 8.16 -20.78 5.16
CA LEU A 85 9.32 -21.47 5.72
C LEU A 85 9.01 -22.94 6.03
N ASP A 86 7.83 -23.23 6.58
CA ASP A 86 7.40 -24.59 6.89
C ASP A 86 7.18 -25.43 5.63
N LYS A 87 6.62 -24.84 4.56
CA LYS A 87 6.50 -25.50 3.25
C LYS A 87 7.89 -25.75 2.65
N ILE A 88 8.79 -24.77 2.70
CA ILE A 88 10.17 -24.90 2.20
C ILE A 88 10.90 -26.04 2.93
N LYS A 89 10.72 -26.16 4.25
CA LYS A 89 11.31 -27.25 5.03
C LYS A 89 10.78 -28.62 4.60
N LYS A 90 9.46 -28.77 4.46
CA LYS A 90 8.83 -30.02 4.00
C LYS A 90 9.29 -30.44 2.61
N LEU A 91 9.41 -29.52 1.66
CA LEU A 91 9.87 -29.83 0.30
C LEU A 91 11.34 -30.31 0.29
N LYS A 92 12.20 -29.73 1.13
CA LYS A 92 13.61 -30.14 1.24
C LYS A 92 13.78 -31.55 1.80
N GLU A 93 12.87 -31.98 2.68
CA GLU A 93 12.87 -33.34 3.25
C GLU A 93 12.42 -34.39 2.23
N GLN A 94 11.57 -34.03 1.27
CA GLN A 94 11.06 -34.95 0.22
C GLN A 94 12.02 -35.15 -0.97
N LEU A 95 13.02 -34.27 -1.13
CA LEU A 95 14.04 -34.34 -2.18
C LEU A 95 15.31 -35.09 -1.75
N LYS A 96 15.30 -35.65 -0.53
CA LYS A 96 16.36 -36.48 0.05
C LYS A 96 16.00 -37.95 -0.02
#